data_AF-G9GBJ3-F1
#
_entry.id   AF-G9GBJ3-F1
#
_cell.length_a   1.000
_cell.length_b   1.000
_cell.length_c   1.000
_cell.angle_alpha   90.00
_cell.angle_beta   90.00
_cell.angle_gamma   90.00
#
_symmetry.space_group_name_H-M   'P 1'
#
loop_
_entity.id
_entity.type
_entity.pdbx_description
1 polymer ?
#
loop_
_entity_poly.entity_id
_entity_poly.type
_entity_poly.pdbx_seq_one_letter_code
_entity_poly.pdbx_strand_id
1 'polypeptide(L)' 'MPRLKVGIIFGGCSEEHPVSVKSAQAVAKHLDTAKYEPFYVGITMSG' A
#
# COMPACT_ATOMS: atom_id res chain seq x y z
N MET A 1 -0.24 -14.01 -18.98
CA MET A 1 0.91 -14.12 -18.07
C MET A 1 0.39 -14.07 -16.63
N PRO A 2 0.99 -14.78 -15.66
CA PRO A 2 0.59 -14.65 -14.27
C PRO A 2 0.81 -13.21 -13.78
N ARG A 3 -0.11 -12.68 -12.96
CA ARG A 3 0.03 -11.34 -12.37
C ARG A 3 1.23 -11.30 -11.43
N LEU A 4 1.96 -10.19 -11.43
CA LEU A 4 3.07 -10.00 -10.49
C LEU A 4 2.53 -9.66 -9.11
N LYS A 5 2.96 -10.40 -8.09
CA LYS A 5 2.60 -10.13 -6.69
C LYS A 5 3.37 -8.92 -6.18
N VAL A 6 2.68 -7.94 -5.61
CA VAL A 6 3.27 -6.69 -5.12
C VAL A 6 2.85 -6.43 -3.68
N GLY A 7 3.81 -6.34 -2.77
CA GLY A 7 3.56 -5.92 -1.39
C GLY A 7 3.58 -4.40 -1.27
N ILE A 8 2.49 -3.81 -0.78
CA ILE A 8 2.34 -2.37 -0.52
C ILE A 8 2.33 -2.19 0.99
N ILE A 9 3.45 -1.72 1.54
CA ILE A 9 3.64 -1.47 2.96
C ILE A 9 3.45 0.03 3.20
N PHE A 10 2.62 0.39 4.18
CA PHE A 10 2.26 1.79 4.46
C PHE A 10 1.85 2.00 5.92
N GLY A 11 1.60 3.25 6.30
CA GLY A 11 1.38 3.65 7.69
C GLY A 11 2.70 3.91 8.41
N GLY A 12 2.91 3.27 9.56
CA GLY A 12 4.13 3.37 10.37
C GLY A 12 3.97 4.21 11.64
N CYS A 13 4.93 4.05 12.57
CA CYS A 13 5.07 4.88 13.77
C CYS A 13 5.75 6.22 13.40
N SER A 14 5.00 7.11 12.74
CA SER A 14 5.47 8.42 12.28
C SER A 14 4.32 9.42 12.25
N GLU A 15 4.59 10.70 12.50
CA GLU A 15 3.64 11.80 12.31
C GLU A 15 3.08 11.89 10.88
N GLU A 16 3.82 11.36 9.90
CA GLU A 16 3.41 11.27 8.50
C GLU A 16 2.58 10.00 8.17
N HIS A 17 2.27 9.13 9.14
CA HIS A 17 1.39 7.98 8.90
C HIS A 17 0.09 8.30 8.16
N PRO A 18 -0.70 9.35 8.51
CA PRO A 18 -1.89 9.67 7.72
C PRO A 18 -1.56 10.07 6.28
N VAL A 19 -0.36 10.62 6.03
CA VAL A 19 0.14 10.89 4.67
C VAL A 19 0.47 9.58 3.97
N SER A 20 1.18 8.66 4.63
CA SER A 20 1.50 7.31 4.13
C SER A 20 0.22 6.52 3.77
N VAL A 21 -0.81 6.59 4.62
CA VAL A 21 -2.12 5.96 4.36
C VAL A 21 -2.80 6.57 3.13
N LYS A 22 -2.81 7.91 3.01
CA LYS A 22 -3.36 8.59 1.81
C LYS A 22 -2.61 8.19 0.54
N SER A 23 -1.29 8.08 0.60
CA SER A 23 -0.45 7.62 -0.52
C SER A 23 -0.81 6.18 -0.93
N ALA A 24 -0.97 5.28 0.03
CA ALA A 24 -1.37 3.89 -0.25
C ALA A 24 -2.75 3.79 -0.90
N GLN A 25 -3.71 4.62 -0.47
CA GLN A 25 -5.03 4.72 -1.11
C GLN A 25 -4.92 5.19 -2.57
N ALA A 26 -4.05 6.17 -2.85
CA ALA A 26 -3.82 6.64 -4.21
C ALA A 26 -3.19 5.55 -5.09
N VAL A 27 -2.24 4.77 -4.56
CA VAL A 27 -1.68 3.60 -5.25
C VAL A 27 -2.77 2.57 -5.52
N ALA A 28 -3.57 2.21 -4.51
CA ALA A 28 -4.65 1.22 -4.65
C ALA A 28 -5.68 1.62 -5.73
N LYS A 29 -5.97 2.91 -5.87
CA LYS A 29 -6.90 3.44 -6.87
C LYS A 29 -6.37 3.35 -8.31
N HIS A 30 -5.06 3.46 -8.52
CA HIS A 30 -4.47 3.58 -9.87
C HIS A 30 -3.61 2.37 -10.28
N LEU A 31 -3.38 1.41 -9.39
CA LEU A 31 -2.61 0.21 -9.70
C LEU A 31 -3.36 -0.63 -10.73
N ASP A 32 -2.66 -1.00 -11.81
CA ASP A 32 -3.17 -1.92 -12.83
C ASP A 32 -3.30 -3.34 -12.26
N THR A 33 -4.54 -3.73 -11.92
CA THR A 33 -4.86 -5.04 -11.36
C THR A 33 -4.92 -6.17 -12.39
N ALA A 34 -4.86 -5.85 -13.69
CA ALA A 34 -4.68 -6.85 -14.74
C ALA A 34 -3.21 -7.31 -14.81
N LYS A 35 -2.27 -6.41 -14.45
CA LYS A 35 -0.83 -6.71 -14.39
C LYS A 35 -0.35 -7.15 -13.00
N TYR A 36 -0.90 -6.56 -11.94
CA TYR A 36 -0.42 -6.75 -10.56
C TYR A 36 -1.48 -7.36 -9.64
N GLU A 37 -1.02 -8.13 -8.66
CA GLU A 37 -1.80 -8.63 -7.54
C GLU A 37 -1.29 -7.98 -6.25
N PRO A 38 -1.98 -6.94 -5.73
CA PRO A 38 -1.51 -6.21 -4.56
C PRO A 38 -1.81 -6.94 -3.24
N PHE A 39 -0.86 -6.85 -2.31
CA PHE A 39 -0.99 -7.27 -0.93
C PHE A 39 -0.68 -6.07 -0.03
N TYR A 40 -1.66 -5.63 0.75
CA TYR A 40 -1.55 -4.44 1.58
C TYR A 40 -1.14 -4.81 3.00
N VAL A 41 -0.08 -4.19 3.51
CA VAL A 41 0.40 -4.36 4.88
C VAL A 41 0.46 -3.00 5.56
N GLY A 42 -0.50 -2.75 6.44
CA GLY A 42 -0.55 -1.53 7.24
C GLY A 42 0.24 -1.69 8.52
N ILE A 43 1.16 -0.76 8.79
CA ILE A 43 1.87 -0.65 10.06
C ILE A 43 1.15 0.41 10.90
N THR A 44 0.85 0.10 12.16
CA THR A 44 0.08 1.01 13.02
C THR A 44 0.96 2.17 13.52
N MET A 45 0.33 3.13 14.19
CA MET A 45 1.02 4.17 14.98
C MET A 45 1.97 3.60 16.03
N SER A 46 1.68 2.40 16.55
CA SER A 46 2.48 1.72 17.57
C SER A 46 3.52 0.75 17.01
N GLY A 47 3.66 0.67 15.68
CA GLY A 47 4.45 -0.36 14.99
C GLY A 47 3.61 -1.54 14.51
#